data_AF-A0A3N5GG26-F1
#
_entry.id   AF-A0A3N5GG26-F1
#
_cell.length_a   1.000
_cell.length_b   1.000
_cell.length_c   1.000
_cell.angle_alpha   90.00
_cell.angle_beta   90.00
_cell.angle_gamma   90.00
#
_symmetry.space_group_name_H-M   'P 1'
#
loop_
_entity.id
_entity.type
_entity.pdbx_description
1 polymer ?
#
loop_
_entity_poly.entity_id
_entity_poly.type
_entity_poly.pdbx_seq_one_letter_code
_entity_poly.pdbx_strand_id
1 'polypeptide(L)'
;MPVSPKSLLALTRRLAETSPAEVGHRAWSGVQRVVDEGWFALGRSGRPVRATDGSVTFETPWLESASIDEAAQRLRFCRSDYADDIVTRADAICRGTLTLLGTRVDYGQRVRWQADPISGRDWPHVFHARIDIFGGAARYGDVKYVWELNRHQFLPTLGKAYRLTRDPRYVAAGVQMIDHWIEDNPYQLGINWASALEVAIRALAWVQACGLFEGATSFDGRRRQKILASLEDHRRYLSRHLSTYFSPYNHLVGEAAALSVLGTALPALSGAAGWRESAWRMLVRETTRQFHPDGGSVEQATGYHHFTLGFYLQAALARRRVGLPIDGPIWTALERASEYSMYLTRPDGQMPAIGDGDEGRAFDLEQASLWDFRVFLALAATLYGRGDFKRIAGVFPSDLAWVIGRKGWDEYDSLPTCPPTSTSKSLESSGYYILRSGWENDAQYLCFDCGEISAGVRHADVPSAAHGHADALAIEVSVSGRPALVDPGFYTYNGSAEWHRYFRDTAAHNTVVVDGESQATYRGRLRWSQGYRATPHHWVTTACMDYAEGSHDGYTRLASPVQHRRGVLFMKPDYWLLRDELTGEGEHQIDRYFHLAPDFDPTVLGS
;
A
#
# COMPACT_ATOMS: atom_id res chain seq x y z
N MET A 1 -10.39 -33.91 -17.30
CA MET A 1 -11.65 -34.12 -16.56
C MET A 1 -12.76 -33.34 -17.26
N PRO A 2 -13.97 -33.88 -17.42
CA PRO A 2 -15.05 -33.14 -18.06
C PRO A 2 -15.43 -31.94 -17.19
N VAL A 3 -15.41 -30.75 -17.80
CA VAL A 3 -15.82 -29.49 -17.16
C VAL A 3 -17.30 -29.59 -16.82
N SER A 4 -17.67 -29.41 -15.55
CA SER A 4 -19.09 -29.49 -15.14
C SER A 4 -19.95 -28.48 -15.91
N PRO A 5 -21.24 -28.76 -16.16
CA PRO A 5 -22.15 -27.81 -16.82
C PRO A 5 -22.24 -26.45 -16.11
N LYS A 6 -22.13 -26.44 -14.77
CA LYS A 6 -22.06 -25.21 -13.96
C LYS A 6 -20.79 -24.40 -14.23
N SER A 7 -19.65 -25.06 -14.42
CA SER A 7 -18.39 -24.38 -14.79
C SER A 7 -18.37 -23.88 -16.24
N LEU A 8 -19.08 -24.54 -17.16
CA LEU A 8 -19.25 -24.07 -18.54
C LEU A 8 -20.12 -22.81 -18.61
N LEU A 9 -21.24 -22.77 -17.87
CA LEU A 9 -22.10 -21.58 -17.74
C LEU A 9 -21.40 -20.40 -17.05
N ALA A 10 -20.59 -20.67 -16.02
CA ALA A 10 -19.77 -19.65 -15.39
C ALA A 10 -18.69 -19.11 -16.34
N LEU A 11 -18.07 -19.99 -17.14
CA LEU A 11 -17.07 -19.61 -18.13
C LEU A 11 -17.68 -18.78 -19.27
N THR A 12 -18.85 -19.15 -19.79
CA THR A 12 -19.52 -18.43 -20.87
C THR A 12 -20.04 -17.07 -20.42
N ARG A 13 -20.61 -16.98 -19.21
CA ARG A 13 -21.02 -15.69 -18.62
C ARG A 13 -19.82 -14.77 -18.40
N ARG A 14 -18.71 -15.33 -17.90
CA ARG A 14 -17.45 -14.60 -17.70
C ARG A 14 -16.87 -14.10 -19.03
N LEU A 15 -16.88 -14.92 -20.08
CA LEU A 15 -16.42 -14.52 -21.41
C LEU A 15 -17.33 -13.46 -22.05
N ALA A 16 -18.64 -13.50 -21.81
CA ALA A 16 -19.59 -12.51 -22.31
C ALA A 16 -19.45 -11.13 -21.64
N GLU A 17 -18.95 -11.09 -20.40
CA GLU A 17 -18.72 -9.86 -19.63
C GLU A 17 -17.27 -9.34 -19.75
N THR A 18 -16.35 -10.08 -20.40
CA THR A 18 -14.94 -9.69 -20.56
C THR A 18 -14.74 -8.87 -21.84
N SER A 19 -14.03 -7.74 -21.76
CA SER A 19 -13.76 -6.92 -22.95
C SER A 19 -12.87 -7.66 -23.98
N PRO A 20 -13.00 -7.40 -25.30
CA PRO A 20 -12.13 -8.00 -26.31
C PRO A 20 -10.63 -7.76 -26.08
N ALA A 21 -10.29 -6.58 -25.54
CA ALA A 21 -8.91 -6.24 -25.18
C ALA A 21 -8.36 -7.13 -24.05
N GLU A 22 -9.20 -7.43 -23.05
CA GLU A 22 -8.84 -8.32 -21.96
C GLU A 22 -8.74 -9.78 -22.43
N VAL A 23 -9.65 -10.25 -23.29
CA VAL A 23 -9.55 -11.59 -23.90
C VAL A 23 -8.25 -11.73 -24.68
N GLY A 24 -7.92 -10.74 -25.51
CA GLY A 24 -6.66 -10.70 -26.27
C GLY A 24 -5.44 -10.71 -25.36
N HIS A 25 -5.46 -9.91 -24.27
CA HIS A 25 -4.38 -9.90 -23.29
C HIS A 25 -4.23 -11.25 -22.58
N ARG A 26 -5.32 -11.85 -22.08
CA ARG A 26 -5.26 -13.15 -21.41
C ARG A 26 -4.73 -14.25 -22.33
N ALA A 27 -5.13 -14.24 -23.60
CA ALA A 27 -4.60 -15.16 -24.60
C ALA A 27 -3.09 -14.93 -24.82
N TRP A 28 -2.67 -13.67 -24.99
CA TRP A 28 -1.27 -13.30 -25.14
C TRP A 28 -0.43 -13.68 -23.91
N SER A 29 -0.86 -13.36 -22.70
CA SER A 29 -0.18 -13.74 -21.46
C SER A 29 -0.10 -15.25 -21.27
N GLY A 30 -1.13 -16.00 -21.71
CA GLY A 30 -1.10 -17.46 -21.75
C GLY A 30 -0.02 -17.99 -22.70
N VAL A 31 0.06 -17.44 -23.92
CA VAL A 31 1.11 -17.78 -24.89
C VAL A 31 2.50 -17.43 -24.35
N GLN A 32 2.66 -16.24 -23.76
CA GLN A 32 3.93 -15.82 -23.16
C GLN A 32 4.38 -16.77 -22.06
N ARG A 33 3.46 -17.21 -21.19
CA ARG A 33 3.75 -18.17 -20.13
C ARG A 33 4.25 -19.51 -20.68
N VAL A 34 3.60 -20.04 -21.72
CA VAL A 34 4.03 -21.28 -22.37
C VAL A 34 5.41 -21.12 -23.03
N VAL A 35 5.63 -19.98 -23.69
CA VAL A 35 6.93 -19.64 -24.28
C VAL A 35 8.01 -19.57 -23.20
N ASP A 36 7.76 -18.86 -22.10
CA ASP A 36 8.70 -18.71 -20.98
C ASP A 36 9.02 -20.04 -20.31
N GLU A 37 8.01 -20.87 -20.08
CA GLU A 37 8.17 -22.22 -19.55
C GLU A 37 9.01 -23.10 -20.49
N GLY A 38 8.81 -22.97 -21.81
CA GLY A 38 9.63 -23.64 -22.82
C GLY A 38 11.09 -23.17 -22.81
N TRP A 39 11.34 -21.85 -22.74
CA TRP A 39 12.70 -21.32 -22.62
C TRP A 39 13.37 -21.75 -21.32
N PHE A 40 12.62 -21.77 -20.21
CA PHE A 40 13.07 -22.27 -18.92
C PHE A 40 13.45 -23.75 -18.99
N ALA A 41 12.60 -24.61 -19.55
CA ALA A 41 12.87 -26.04 -19.70
C ALA A 41 14.09 -26.34 -20.58
N LEU A 42 14.41 -25.45 -21.53
CA LEU A 42 15.59 -25.54 -22.38
C LEU A 42 16.86 -24.94 -21.75
N GLY A 43 16.81 -24.43 -20.51
CA GLY A 43 17.94 -23.76 -19.85
C GLY A 43 18.33 -22.44 -20.51
N ARG A 44 17.39 -21.80 -21.20
CA ARG A 44 17.58 -20.57 -21.98
C ARG A 44 16.84 -19.36 -21.39
N SER A 45 16.23 -19.52 -20.21
CA SER A 45 15.69 -18.42 -19.40
C SER A 45 16.86 -17.55 -18.92
N GLY A 46 16.92 -16.30 -19.37
CA GLY A 46 18.00 -15.37 -19.03
C GLY A 46 19.17 -15.43 -20.02
N ARG A 47 19.11 -14.66 -21.11
CA ARG A 47 20.32 -14.37 -21.90
C ARG A 47 21.26 -13.52 -21.04
N PRO A 48 22.57 -13.84 -20.96
CA PRO A 48 23.51 -13.02 -20.20
C PRO A 48 23.45 -11.59 -20.69
N VAL A 49 23.31 -10.67 -19.75
CA VAL A 49 23.37 -9.24 -20.00
C VAL A 49 24.81 -8.92 -20.36
N ARG A 50 25.07 -8.54 -21.61
CA ARG A 50 26.31 -7.82 -21.93
C ARG A 50 26.12 -6.41 -21.39
N ALA A 51 26.55 -6.19 -20.14
CA ALA A 51 26.77 -4.84 -19.67
C ALA A 51 27.77 -4.20 -20.66
N THR A 52 27.48 -2.99 -21.13
CA THR A 52 28.48 -2.18 -21.80
C THR A 52 29.66 -2.02 -20.83
N ASP A 53 30.87 -1.97 -21.35
CA ASP A 53 32.17 -1.98 -20.65
C ASP A 53 32.44 -0.79 -19.71
N GLY A 54 31.40 -0.08 -19.24
CA GLY A 54 31.48 1.07 -18.37
C GLY A 54 31.31 0.73 -16.89
N SER A 55 31.98 1.51 -16.05
CA SER A 55 31.76 1.56 -14.61
C SER A 55 30.34 2.08 -14.31
N VAL A 56 29.36 1.19 -14.22
CA VAL A 56 28.00 1.55 -13.79
C VAL A 56 28.05 1.94 -12.32
N THR A 57 27.69 3.18 -12.01
CA THR A 57 27.51 3.69 -10.65
C THR A 57 26.02 3.67 -10.30
N PHE A 58 25.69 3.27 -9.07
CA PHE A 58 24.32 3.38 -8.56
C PHE A 58 24.15 4.73 -7.87
N GLU A 59 23.27 5.58 -8.37
CA GLU A 59 22.79 6.70 -7.58
C GLU A 59 21.47 6.31 -6.92
N THR A 60 21.16 6.88 -5.75
CA THR A 60 19.81 6.68 -5.24
C THR A 60 18.82 7.33 -6.20
N PRO A 61 17.62 6.76 -6.38
CA PRO A 61 16.70 7.29 -7.38
C PRO A 61 16.27 8.73 -7.10
N TRP A 62 16.26 9.16 -5.85
CA TRP A 62 15.66 10.43 -5.41
C TRP A 62 16.71 11.49 -5.04
N LEU A 63 17.91 11.10 -4.63
CA LEU A 63 19.00 12.01 -4.26
C LEU A 63 20.34 11.68 -4.91
N GLU A 64 21.14 12.72 -5.07
CA GLU A 64 22.57 12.58 -5.32
C GLU A 64 23.30 12.11 -4.05
N SER A 65 24.37 11.36 -4.22
CA SER A 65 25.15 10.78 -3.11
C SER A 65 25.71 11.83 -2.14
N ALA A 66 26.08 13.02 -2.63
CA ALA A 66 26.57 14.11 -1.77
C ALA A 66 25.47 14.61 -0.82
N SER A 67 24.24 14.76 -1.33
CA SER A 67 23.07 15.18 -0.53
C SER A 67 22.71 14.19 0.57
N ILE A 68 23.00 12.90 0.37
CA ILE A 68 22.79 11.84 1.38
C ILE A 68 23.78 11.98 2.52
N ASP A 69 25.04 12.27 2.23
CA ASP A 69 26.07 12.41 3.25
C ASP A 69 25.82 13.65 4.12
N GLU A 70 25.37 14.75 3.53
CA GLU A 70 24.92 15.94 4.28
C GLU A 70 23.70 15.64 5.16
N ALA A 71 22.73 14.89 4.63
CA ALA A 71 21.55 14.47 5.39
C ALA A 71 21.94 13.58 6.58
N ALA A 72 22.84 12.61 6.39
CA ALA A 72 23.34 11.72 7.44
C ALA A 72 24.07 12.48 8.55
N GLN A 73 24.91 13.47 8.19
CA GLN A 73 25.60 14.33 9.16
C GLN A 73 24.59 15.14 10.00
N ARG A 74 23.58 15.73 9.36
CA ARG A 74 22.55 16.48 10.07
C ARG A 74 21.70 15.58 10.96
N LEU A 75 21.32 14.39 10.51
CA LEU A 75 20.60 13.41 11.33
C LEU A 75 21.41 13.03 12.57
N ARG A 76 22.70 12.72 12.42
CA ARG A 76 23.58 12.42 13.58
C ARG A 76 23.63 13.54 14.59
N PHE A 77 23.62 14.79 14.14
CA PHE A 77 23.70 15.96 15.01
C PHE A 77 22.36 16.35 15.64
N CYS A 78 21.28 16.34 14.87
CA CYS A 78 19.97 16.86 15.29
C CYS A 78 18.98 15.79 15.80
N ARG A 79 19.21 14.51 15.49
CA ARG A 79 18.30 13.37 15.72
C ARG A 79 19.10 12.11 16.06
N SER A 80 19.96 12.20 17.08
CA SER A 80 20.88 11.11 17.44
C SER A 80 20.15 9.83 17.85
N ASP A 81 19.01 9.95 18.52
CA ASP A 81 18.10 8.87 18.90
C ASP A 81 17.63 8.06 17.68
N TYR A 82 17.15 8.75 16.64
CA TYR A 82 16.76 8.13 15.38
C TYR A 82 17.95 7.47 14.67
N ALA A 83 19.12 8.14 14.67
CA ALA A 83 20.32 7.60 14.04
C ALA A 83 20.86 6.35 14.79
N ASP A 84 20.67 6.27 16.10
CA ASP A 84 21.01 5.13 16.94
C ASP A 84 20.02 3.98 16.78
N ASP A 85 18.73 4.26 16.57
CA ASP A 85 17.73 3.25 16.19
C ASP A 85 18.10 2.57 14.85
N ILE A 86 18.45 3.35 13.82
CA ILE A 86 18.92 2.79 12.54
C ILE A 86 20.10 1.85 12.74
N VAL A 87 21.09 2.27 13.55
CA VAL A 87 22.27 1.45 13.83
C VAL A 87 21.89 0.19 14.60
N THR A 88 21.03 0.29 15.60
CA THR A 88 20.55 -0.86 16.38
C THR A 88 19.85 -1.89 15.51
N ARG A 89 19.01 -1.44 14.57
CA ARG A 89 18.36 -2.31 13.59
C ARG A 89 19.35 -2.92 12.60
N ALA A 90 20.26 -2.13 12.06
CA ALA A 90 21.32 -2.63 11.17
C ALA A 90 22.20 -3.68 11.87
N ASP A 91 22.48 -3.48 13.15
CA ASP A 91 23.17 -4.44 14.00
C ASP A 91 22.38 -5.74 14.20
N ALA A 92 21.06 -5.66 14.39
CA ALA A 92 20.20 -6.84 14.45
C ALA A 92 20.21 -7.61 13.13
N ILE A 93 20.14 -6.90 11.99
CA ILE A 93 20.24 -7.48 10.65
C ILE A 93 21.60 -8.18 10.48
N CYS A 94 22.72 -7.54 10.82
CA CYS A 94 24.03 -8.19 10.75
C CYS A 94 24.16 -9.44 11.64
N ARG A 95 23.36 -9.55 12.71
CA ARG A 95 23.31 -10.73 13.59
C ARG A 95 22.34 -11.83 13.12
N GLY A 96 21.63 -11.63 12.01
CA GLY A 96 20.69 -12.63 11.51
C GLY A 96 19.26 -12.43 11.99
N THR A 97 18.88 -11.24 12.47
CA THR A 97 17.54 -10.99 13.02
C THR A 97 16.82 -9.84 12.33
N LEU A 98 15.52 -10.02 12.06
CA LEU A 98 14.61 -9.04 11.49
C LEU A 98 13.27 -9.04 12.24
N THR A 99 12.47 -8.00 12.04
CA THR A 99 11.05 -7.97 12.41
C THR A 99 10.25 -7.91 11.11
N LEU A 100 9.33 -8.84 10.90
CA LEU A 100 8.45 -8.91 9.73
C LEU A 100 7.01 -9.00 10.23
N LEU A 101 6.13 -8.09 9.83
CA LEU A 101 4.71 -8.09 10.19
C LEU A 101 4.50 -8.19 11.72
N GLY A 102 5.17 -7.32 12.48
CA GLY A 102 5.20 -7.35 13.95
C GLY A 102 5.91 -8.55 14.60
N THR A 103 6.42 -9.52 13.84
CA THR A 103 7.01 -10.76 14.35
C THR A 103 8.52 -10.79 14.20
N ARG A 104 9.25 -11.08 15.29
CA ARG A 104 10.71 -11.25 15.26
C ARG A 104 11.08 -12.58 14.59
N VAL A 105 11.96 -12.51 13.60
CA VAL A 105 12.45 -13.64 12.81
C VAL A 105 13.97 -13.75 12.93
N ASP A 106 14.46 -14.96 13.20
CA ASP A 106 15.88 -15.32 13.15
C ASP A 106 16.15 -16.15 11.89
N TYR A 107 16.98 -15.63 10.99
CA TYR A 107 17.40 -16.30 9.76
C TYR A 107 18.86 -16.79 9.81
N GLY A 108 19.52 -16.66 10.95
CA GLY A 108 20.89 -17.08 11.17
C GLY A 108 21.89 -16.41 10.21
N GLN A 109 22.94 -17.15 9.85
CA GLN A 109 24.04 -16.65 9.01
C GLN A 109 23.74 -16.73 7.50
N ARG A 110 22.80 -17.58 7.07
CA ARG A 110 22.37 -17.72 5.68
C ARG A 110 20.85 -17.88 5.62
N VAL A 111 20.21 -16.91 4.99
CA VAL A 111 18.76 -16.88 4.84
C VAL A 111 18.30 -18.04 3.95
N ARG A 112 17.24 -18.72 4.38
CA ARG A 112 16.52 -19.70 3.56
C ARG A 112 15.43 -18.99 2.76
N TRP A 113 15.81 -18.43 1.60
CA TRP A 113 14.94 -17.52 0.82
C TRP A 113 13.63 -18.13 0.30
N GLN A 114 13.54 -19.45 0.19
CA GLN A 114 12.34 -20.16 -0.24
C GLN A 114 11.43 -20.57 0.94
N ALA A 115 11.90 -20.42 2.18
CA ALA A 115 11.18 -20.87 3.37
C ALA A 115 10.31 -19.77 3.95
N ASP A 116 9.14 -20.15 4.46
CA ASP A 116 8.41 -19.32 5.41
C ASP A 116 9.26 -19.23 6.69
N PRO A 117 9.73 -18.02 7.08
CA PRO A 117 10.60 -17.87 8.24
C PRO A 117 9.91 -18.19 9.58
N ILE A 118 8.57 -18.24 9.62
CA ILE A 118 7.82 -18.56 10.82
C ILE A 118 7.67 -20.07 10.99
N SER A 119 7.20 -20.77 9.96
CA SER A 119 7.02 -22.23 10.01
C SER A 119 8.27 -23.04 9.67
N GLY A 120 9.28 -22.42 9.06
CA GLY A 120 10.52 -23.05 8.59
C GLY A 120 10.36 -23.96 7.37
N ARG A 121 9.17 -24.00 6.75
CA ARG A 121 8.81 -24.87 5.63
C ARG A 121 9.18 -24.22 4.29
N ASP A 122 9.74 -25.01 3.38
CA ASP A 122 10.13 -24.53 2.05
C ASP A 122 8.95 -24.54 1.07
N TRP A 123 8.84 -23.48 0.28
CA TRP A 123 8.01 -23.43 -0.91
C TRP A 123 8.65 -24.18 -2.09
N PRO A 124 7.85 -24.65 -3.07
CA PRO A 124 8.37 -25.42 -4.20
C PRO A 124 9.38 -24.65 -5.06
N HIS A 125 10.55 -25.24 -5.27
CA HIS A 125 11.58 -24.70 -6.15
C HIS A 125 11.38 -25.15 -7.60
N VAL A 126 10.27 -24.70 -8.20
CA VAL A 126 9.84 -25.02 -9.57
C VAL A 126 9.57 -23.74 -10.38
N PHE A 127 9.29 -23.86 -11.67
CA PHE A 127 8.90 -22.72 -12.50
C PHE A 127 7.79 -21.91 -11.81
N HIS A 128 8.04 -20.62 -11.61
CA HIS A 128 7.26 -19.75 -10.72
C HIS A 128 5.74 -19.82 -10.95
N ALA A 129 5.30 -19.88 -12.21
CA ALA A 129 3.88 -19.91 -12.58
C ALA A 129 3.16 -21.23 -12.23
N ARG A 130 3.89 -22.28 -11.83
CA ARG A 130 3.32 -23.55 -11.35
C ARG A 130 3.04 -23.56 -9.84
N ILE A 131 3.43 -22.52 -9.12
CA ILE A 131 3.29 -22.46 -7.66
C ILE A 131 1.88 -21.97 -7.31
N ASP A 132 1.14 -22.78 -6.56
CA ASP A 132 -0.16 -22.37 -6.01
C ASP A 132 0.05 -21.58 -4.71
N ILE A 133 0.18 -20.27 -4.87
CA ILE A 133 0.39 -19.30 -3.78
C ILE A 133 -0.80 -19.22 -2.80
N PHE A 134 -2.00 -19.64 -3.21
CA PHE A 134 -3.22 -19.53 -2.38
C PHE A 134 -3.58 -20.85 -1.70
N GLY A 135 -3.43 -21.98 -2.39
CA GLY A 135 -3.67 -23.31 -1.81
C GLY A 135 -2.46 -23.90 -1.08
N GLY A 136 -1.27 -23.30 -1.25
CA GLY A 136 -0.02 -23.82 -0.69
C GLY A 136 0.18 -23.58 0.80
N ALA A 137 -0.53 -22.63 1.41
CA ALA A 137 -0.21 -22.14 2.76
C ALA A 137 -0.19 -23.24 3.84
N ALA A 138 -1.20 -24.12 3.84
CA ALA A 138 -1.27 -25.23 4.79
C ALA A 138 -0.09 -26.20 4.68
N ARG A 139 0.52 -26.30 3.49
CA ARG A 139 1.63 -27.22 3.19
C ARG A 139 2.98 -26.56 3.38
N TYR A 140 3.15 -25.32 2.92
CA TYR A 140 4.45 -24.66 2.77
C TYR A 140 4.66 -23.48 3.72
N GLY A 141 3.70 -23.17 4.58
CA GLY A 141 3.75 -21.99 5.44
C GLY A 141 3.15 -20.76 4.76
N ASP A 142 3.16 -19.63 5.45
CA ASP A 142 2.53 -18.42 4.97
C ASP A 142 3.42 -17.69 3.94
N VAL A 143 2.90 -17.53 2.72
CA VAL A 143 3.60 -16.85 1.61
C VAL A 143 3.90 -15.38 1.91
N LYS A 144 3.11 -14.70 2.76
CA LYS A 144 3.30 -13.29 3.09
C LYS A 144 4.60 -13.06 3.82
N TYR A 145 4.97 -13.91 4.79
CA TYR A 145 6.26 -13.79 5.47
C TYR A 145 7.44 -14.08 4.53
N VAL A 146 7.27 -15.02 3.59
CA VAL A 146 8.27 -15.28 2.54
C VAL A 146 8.46 -14.04 1.68
N TRP A 147 7.38 -13.45 1.18
CA TRP A 147 7.45 -12.28 0.33
C TRP A 147 7.95 -11.05 1.08
N GLU A 148 7.51 -10.80 2.32
CA GLU A 148 7.99 -9.67 3.11
C GLU A 148 9.51 -9.71 3.31
N LEU A 149 10.05 -10.89 3.64
CA LEU A 149 11.50 -11.11 3.69
C LEU A 149 12.17 -10.83 2.33
N ASN A 150 11.58 -11.34 1.25
CA ASN A 150 12.13 -11.24 -0.11
C ASN A 150 11.81 -9.92 -0.84
N ARG A 151 11.11 -8.97 -0.20
CA ARG A 151 11.04 -7.56 -0.61
C ARG A 151 12.34 -6.83 -0.32
N HIS A 152 13.13 -7.34 0.63
CA HIS A 152 14.43 -6.78 1.03
C HIS A 152 14.40 -5.30 1.45
N GLN A 153 13.27 -4.81 1.95
CA GLN A 153 13.14 -3.41 2.40
C GLN A 153 14.00 -3.09 3.62
N PHE A 154 14.57 -4.11 4.27
CA PHE A 154 15.59 -3.95 5.30
C PHE A 154 16.99 -3.58 4.76
N LEU A 155 17.31 -3.82 3.48
CA LEU A 155 18.64 -3.53 2.93
C LEU A 155 18.99 -2.03 2.95
N PRO A 156 18.07 -1.10 2.61
CA PRO A 156 18.29 0.32 2.83
C PRO A 156 18.73 0.68 4.24
N THR A 157 18.25 -0.01 5.29
CA THR A 157 18.66 0.24 6.69
C THR A 157 20.16 0.00 6.90
N LEU A 158 20.73 -1.04 6.29
CA LEU A 158 22.19 -1.27 6.31
C LEU A 158 22.94 -0.13 5.62
N GLY A 159 22.40 0.37 4.52
CA GLY A 159 22.97 1.50 3.78
C GLY A 159 22.92 2.80 4.58
N LYS A 160 21.78 3.10 5.21
CA LYS A 160 21.59 4.23 6.13
C LYS A 160 22.61 4.15 7.28
N ALA A 161 22.77 2.98 7.92
CA ALA A 161 23.74 2.78 8.99
C ALA A 161 25.19 3.00 8.54
N TYR A 162 25.56 2.51 7.34
CA TYR A 162 26.87 2.80 6.75
C TYR A 162 27.08 4.30 6.53
N ARG A 163 26.10 5.03 5.98
CA ARG A 163 26.22 6.48 5.78
C ARG A 163 26.35 7.25 7.10
N LEU A 164 25.70 6.78 8.15
CA LEU A 164 25.73 7.38 9.49
C LEU A 164 27.01 7.08 10.29
N THR A 165 27.69 5.95 10.04
CA THR A 165 28.80 5.46 10.89
C THR A 165 30.11 5.26 10.14
N ARG A 166 30.04 5.11 8.82
CA ARG A 166 31.12 4.67 7.93
C ARG A 166 31.69 3.28 8.23
N ASP A 167 30.96 2.47 9.00
CA ASP A 167 31.36 1.09 9.28
C ASP A 167 31.09 0.16 8.07
N PRO A 168 32.13 -0.42 7.44
CA PRO A 168 31.98 -1.21 6.22
C PRO A 168 31.21 -2.53 6.43
N ARG A 169 31.04 -3.00 7.67
CA ARG A 169 30.37 -4.28 7.95
C ARG A 169 28.92 -4.31 7.48
N TYR A 170 28.21 -3.18 7.54
CA TYR A 170 26.82 -3.10 7.12
C TYR A 170 26.67 -3.33 5.62
N VAL A 171 27.54 -2.71 4.80
CA VAL A 171 27.52 -2.91 3.35
C VAL A 171 27.98 -4.32 2.99
N ALA A 172 29.01 -4.84 3.67
CA ALA A 172 29.46 -6.22 3.45
C ALA A 172 28.33 -7.24 3.70
N ALA A 173 27.56 -7.09 4.79
CA ALA A 173 26.40 -7.93 5.09
C ALA A 173 25.32 -7.81 4.01
N GLY A 174 24.96 -6.58 3.60
CA GLY A 174 23.93 -6.35 2.58
C GLY A 174 24.30 -6.94 1.21
N VAL A 175 25.54 -6.74 0.76
CA VAL A 175 26.04 -7.32 -0.50
C VAL A 175 26.04 -8.84 -0.44
N GLN A 176 26.47 -9.44 0.69
CA GLN A 176 26.44 -10.89 0.86
C GLN A 176 25.01 -11.46 0.81
N MET A 177 24.04 -10.78 1.42
CA MET A 177 22.63 -11.18 1.36
C MET A 177 22.09 -11.16 -0.08
N ILE A 178 22.39 -10.09 -0.83
CA ILE A 178 22.01 -10.00 -2.25
C ILE A 178 22.69 -11.11 -3.06
N ASP A 179 23.96 -11.39 -2.81
CA ASP A 179 24.71 -12.44 -3.50
C ASP A 179 24.10 -13.83 -3.31
N HIS A 180 23.81 -14.19 -2.06
CA HIS A 180 23.14 -15.44 -1.72
C HIS A 180 21.74 -15.50 -2.33
N TRP A 181 20.99 -14.39 -2.30
CA TRP A 181 19.67 -14.35 -2.92
C TRP A 181 19.74 -14.62 -4.43
N ILE A 182 20.68 -14.01 -5.15
CA ILE A 182 20.87 -14.23 -6.59
C ILE A 182 21.21 -15.69 -6.89
N GLU A 183 22.02 -16.32 -6.04
CA GLU A 183 22.41 -17.73 -6.17
C GLU A 183 21.23 -18.68 -5.89
N ASP A 184 20.42 -18.38 -4.87
CA ASP A 184 19.33 -19.23 -4.41
C ASP A 184 17.99 -18.98 -5.14
N ASN A 185 17.90 -17.91 -5.94
CA ASN A 185 16.69 -17.52 -6.67
C ASN A 185 16.95 -17.22 -8.16
N PRO A 186 17.38 -18.22 -8.96
CA PRO A 186 17.54 -18.05 -10.40
C PRO A 186 16.28 -17.49 -11.07
N TYR A 187 16.46 -16.74 -12.16
CA TYR A 187 15.36 -16.13 -12.91
C TYR A 187 14.23 -17.12 -13.23
N GLN A 188 12.99 -16.74 -12.91
CA GLN A 188 11.75 -17.53 -13.08
C GLN A 188 11.61 -18.80 -12.22
N LEU A 189 12.49 -19.01 -11.24
CA LEU A 189 12.50 -20.21 -10.41
C LEU A 189 12.10 -19.91 -8.95
N GLY A 190 11.10 -20.61 -8.44
CA GLY A 190 10.68 -20.52 -7.04
C GLY A 190 9.69 -19.39 -6.73
N ILE A 191 9.35 -19.28 -5.44
CA ILE A 191 8.25 -18.43 -4.94
C ILE A 191 8.52 -16.93 -5.11
N ASN A 192 9.78 -16.54 -5.14
CA ASN A 192 10.22 -15.14 -5.19
C ASN A 192 10.09 -14.48 -6.57
N TRP A 193 9.72 -15.28 -7.58
CA TRP A 193 9.31 -14.85 -8.90
C TRP A 193 7.81 -15.07 -9.16
N ALA A 194 7.02 -15.55 -8.18
CA ALA A 194 5.61 -15.89 -8.40
C ALA A 194 4.67 -14.66 -8.48
N SER A 195 5.11 -13.51 -7.97
CA SER A 195 4.33 -12.26 -7.96
C SER A 195 5.15 -11.10 -8.54
N ALA A 196 4.60 -10.40 -9.53
CA ALA A 196 5.26 -9.27 -10.19
C ALA A 196 5.41 -8.05 -9.28
N LEU A 197 4.43 -7.76 -8.43
CA LEU A 197 4.55 -6.72 -7.42
C LEU A 197 5.71 -6.96 -6.45
N GLU A 198 5.94 -8.21 -6.03
CA GLU A 198 7.05 -8.55 -5.12
C GLU A 198 8.41 -8.39 -5.80
N VAL A 199 8.50 -8.73 -7.10
CA VAL A 199 9.67 -8.45 -7.94
C VAL A 199 9.90 -6.94 -8.07
N ALA A 200 8.83 -6.15 -8.20
CA ALA A 200 8.88 -4.69 -8.32
C ALA A 200 9.43 -4.04 -7.05
N ILE A 201 8.87 -4.38 -5.88
CA ILE A 201 9.28 -3.83 -4.57
C ILE A 201 10.75 -4.18 -4.28
N ARG A 202 11.16 -5.44 -4.51
CA ARG A 202 12.56 -5.84 -4.33
C ARG A 202 13.51 -5.04 -5.22
N ALA A 203 13.14 -4.80 -6.47
CA ALA A 203 13.96 -4.02 -7.38
C ALA A 203 14.11 -2.56 -6.92
N LEU A 204 13.04 -1.95 -6.40
CA LEU A 204 13.07 -0.61 -5.78
C LEU A 204 14.02 -0.58 -4.57
N ALA A 205 13.85 -1.53 -3.63
CA ALA A 205 14.68 -1.64 -2.44
C ALA A 205 16.17 -1.83 -2.78
N TRP A 206 16.47 -2.64 -3.80
CA TRP A 206 17.84 -2.88 -4.24
C TRP A 206 18.50 -1.65 -4.84
N VAL A 207 17.80 -0.89 -5.68
CA VAL A 207 18.39 0.33 -6.26
C VAL A 207 18.64 1.37 -5.18
N GLN A 208 17.72 1.53 -4.22
CA GLN A 208 17.94 2.41 -3.07
C GLN A 208 19.15 1.95 -2.24
N ALA A 209 19.22 0.67 -1.88
CA ALA A 209 20.33 0.12 -1.09
C ALA A 209 21.68 0.28 -1.81
N CYS A 210 21.75 -0.03 -3.11
CA CYS A 210 22.98 0.11 -3.90
C CYS A 210 23.46 1.56 -3.95
N GLY A 211 22.57 2.54 -4.11
CA GLY A 211 22.94 3.95 -4.03
C GLY A 211 23.51 4.34 -2.66
N LEU A 212 22.95 3.79 -1.58
CA LEU A 212 23.47 3.98 -0.22
C LEU A 212 24.82 3.25 0.01
N PHE A 213 25.09 2.16 -0.71
CA PHE A 213 26.34 1.39 -0.62
C PHE A 213 27.51 2.00 -1.39
N GLU A 214 27.27 2.97 -2.27
CA GLU A 214 28.34 3.60 -3.05
C GLU A 214 29.48 4.13 -2.16
N GLY A 215 30.71 3.96 -2.65
CA GLY A 215 31.94 4.29 -1.94
C GLY A 215 32.46 3.22 -0.97
N ALA A 216 31.67 2.18 -0.64
CA ALA A 216 32.13 1.06 0.18
C ALA A 216 33.02 0.08 -0.61
N THR A 217 34.08 -0.43 0.02
CA THR A 217 35.02 -1.38 -0.62
C THR A 217 34.40 -2.73 -0.93
N SER A 218 33.45 -3.21 -0.11
CA SER A 218 32.72 -4.47 -0.34
C SER A 218 31.72 -4.38 -1.50
N PHE A 219 31.39 -3.17 -1.96
CA PHE A 219 30.56 -2.92 -3.13
C PHE A 219 31.45 -2.53 -4.31
N ASP A 220 32.18 -3.50 -4.85
CA ASP A 220 33.12 -3.32 -5.96
C ASP A 220 32.46 -3.42 -7.36
N GLY A 221 33.23 -3.24 -8.43
CA GLY A 221 32.72 -3.31 -9.80
C GLY A 221 32.13 -4.67 -10.18
N ARG A 222 32.68 -5.77 -9.65
CA ARG A 222 32.19 -7.13 -9.92
C ARG A 222 30.83 -7.34 -9.27
N ARG A 223 30.65 -6.90 -8.02
CA ARG A 223 29.37 -6.96 -7.31
C ARG A 223 28.33 -6.07 -7.98
N ARG A 224 28.68 -4.84 -8.35
CA ARG A 224 27.79 -3.96 -9.15
C ARG A 224 27.28 -4.64 -10.42
N GLN A 225 28.18 -5.29 -11.18
CA GLN A 225 27.79 -5.98 -12.40
C GLN A 225 26.86 -7.18 -12.15
N LYS A 226 27.13 -7.98 -11.10
CA LYS A 226 26.27 -9.12 -10.72
C LYS A 226 24.86 -8.65 -10.34
N ILE A 227 24.74 -7.60 -9.53
CA ILE A 227 23.45 -7.02 -9.13
C ILE A 227 22.73 -6.41 -10.34
N LEU A 228 23.44 -5.68 -11.20
CA LEU A 228 22.86 -5.11 -12.41
C LEU A 228 22.29 -6.18 -13.34
N ALA A 229 22.98 -7.31 -13.50
CA ALA A 229 22.49 -8.43 -14.30
C ALA A 229 21.17 -8.99 -13.72
N SER A 230 21.09 -9.12 -12.39
CA SER A 230 19.86 -9.56 -11.74
C SER A 230 18.74 -8.50 -11.85
N LEU A 231 19.03 -7.21 -11.71
CA LEU A 231 18.03 -6.14 -11.90
C LEU A 231 17.49 -6.08 -13.34
N GLU A 232 18.31 -6.42 -14.34
CA GLU A 232 17.83 -6.59 -15.71
C GLU A 232 16.90 -7.80 -15.84
N ASP A 233 17.14 -8.90 -15.12
CA ASP A 233 16.19 -10.02 -15.04
C ASP A 233 14.87 -9.61 -14.34
N HIS A 234 14.94 -8.79 -13.27
CA HIS A 234 13.74 -8.20 -12.67
C HIS A 234 12.97 -7.35 -13.68
N ARG A 235 13.65 -6.46 -14.40
CA ARG A 235 13.03 -5.62 -15.43
C ARG A 235 12.41 -6.46 -16.56
N ARG A 236 13.09 -7.52 -17.01
CA ARG A 236 12.57 -8.48 -18.01
C ARG A 236 11.30 -9.15 -17.52
N TYR A 237 11.30 -9.63 -16.27
CA TYR A 237 10.14 -10.24 -15.65
C TYR A 237 8.95 -9.27 -15.64
N LEU A 238 9.15 -8.08 -15.07
CA LEU A 238 8.10 -7.06 -14.95
C LEU A 238 7.50 -6.70 -16.30
N SER A 239 8.34 -6.50 -17.32
CA SER A 239 7.87 -6.14 -18.67
C SER A 239 6.99 -7.21 -19.34
N ARG A 240 7.02 -8.45 -18.85
CA ARG A 240 6.26 -9.59 -19.40
C ARG A 240 5.07 -10.00 -18.55
N HIS A 241 5.04 -9.62 -17.28
CA HIS A 241 4.09 -10.14 -16.28
C HIS A 241 3.29 -9.04 -15.58
N LEU A 242 3.09 -7.89 -16.24
CA LEU A 242 2.29 -6.78 -15.70
C LEU A 242 0.86 -7.21 -15.34
N SER A 243 0.36 -6.71 -14.22
CA SER A 243 -0.93 -7.07 -13.61
C SER A 243 -2.16 -6.40 -14.25
N THR A 244 -2.11 -6.13 -15.56
CA THR A 244 -3.00 -5.19 -16.28
C THR A 244 -4.50 -5.42 -16.12
N TYR A 245 -4.98 -6.64 -15.92
CA TYR A 245 -6.42 -6.95 -15.87
C TYR A 245 -6.88 -7.75 -14.65
N PHE A 246 -5.97 -8.25 -13.82
CA PHE A 246 -6.35 -9.00 -12.61
C PHE A 246 -6.12 -8.22 -11.32
N SER A 247 -5.24 -7.21 -11.35
CA SER A 247 -4.98 -6.30 -10.23
C SER A 247 -4.42 -4.96 -10.75
N PRO A 248 -5.20 -4.17 -11.51
CA PRO A 248 -4.71 -2.97 -12.20
C PRO A 248 -4.42 -1.76 -11.28
N TYR A 249 -4.73 -1.86 -9.99
CA TYR A 249 -4.57 -0.81 -8.99
C TYR A 249 -3.18 -0.87 -8.36
N ASN A 250 -3.06 -1.14 -7.06
CA ASN A 250 -1.77 -1.16 -6.37
C ASN A 250 -0.68 -2.02 -7.07
N HIS A 251 -1.02 -3.20 -7.61
CA HIS A 251 -0.06 -4.09 -8.27
C HIS A 251 0.52 -3.48 -9.55
N LEU A 252 -0.34 -3.14 -10.52
CA LEU A 252 0.11 -2.57 -11.79
C LEU A 252 0.82 -1.23 -11.58
N VAL A 253 0.31 -0.40 -10.65
CA VAL A 253 0.95 0.87 -10.29
C VAL A 253 2.35 0.61 -9.71
N GLY A 254 2.50 -0.34 -8.79
CA GLY A 254 3.80 -0.69 -8.22
C GLY A 254 4.79 -1.23 -9.25
N GLU A 255 4.33 -2.09 -10.15
CA GLU A 255 5.13 -2.64 -11.25
C GLU A 255 5.58 -1.56 -12.24
N ALA A 256 4.67 -0.65 -12.61
CA ALA A 256 4.97 0.48 -13.49
C ALA A 256 5.90 1.49 -12.79
N ALA A 257 5.72 1.75 -11.50
CA ALA A 257 6.61 2.59 -10.71
C ALA A 257 8.03 2.02 -10.68
N ALA A 258 8.19 0.72 -10.41
CA ALA A 258 9.49 0.06 -10.45
C ALA A 258 10.16 0.17 -11.83
N LEU A 259 9.44 -0.08 -12.93
CA LEU A 259 9.98 0.12 -14.28
C LEU A 259 10.33 1.60 -14.56
N SER A 260 9.57 2.57 -14.06
CA SER A 260 9.93 3.97 -14.23
C SER A 260 11.21 4.34 -13.45
N VAL A 261 11.29 3.90 -12.19
CA VAL A 261 12.42 4.17 -11.30
C VAL A 261 13.69 3.47 -11.78
N LEU A 262 13.63 2.18 -12.13
CA LEU A 262 14.78 1.44 -12.65
C LEU A 262 15.36 2.10 -13.91
N GLY A 263 14.51 2.56 -14.83
CA GLY A 263 14.95 3.16 -16.10
C GLY A 263 15.45 4.58 -15.95
N THR A 264 15.21 5.18 -14.79
CA THR A 264 15.78 6.45 -14.38
C THR A 264 17.13 6.26 -13.68
N ALA A 265 17.20 5.32 -12.73
CA ALA A 265 18.38 5.07 -11.94
C ALA A 265 19.47 4.29 -12.70
N LEU A 266 19.11 3.51 -13.71
CA LEU A 266 20.01 2.64 -14.47
C LEU A 266 19.96 2.95 -15.98
N PRO A 267 20.35 4.17 -16.41
CA PRO A 267 20.25 4.57 -17.82
C PRO A 267 21.16 3.76 -18.75
N ALA A 268 22.16 3.06 -18.21
CA ALA A 268 23.06 2.17 -18.96
C ALA A 268 22.39 0.87 -19.44
N LEU A 269 21.22 0.51 -18.90
CA LEU A 269 20.48 -0.66 -19.37
C LEU A 269 19.93 -0.43 -20.78
N SER A 270 19.99 -1.46 -21.62
CA SER A 270 19.53 -1.37 -23.01
C SER A 270 18.04 -0.97 -23.06
N GLY A 271 17.74 0.09 -23.81
CA GLY A 271 16.39 0.61 -23.96
C GLY A 271 15.83 1.34 -22.73
N ALA A 272 16.65 1.66 -21.71
CA ALA A 272 16.26 2.30 -20.44
C ALA A 272 15.21 3.40 -20.60
N ALA A 273 15.50 4.39 -21.45
CA ALA A 273 14.60 5.50 -21.71
C ALA A 273 13.23 5.04 -22.26
N GLY A 274 13.21 4.07 -23.18
CA GLY A 274 11.98 3.62 -23.84
C GLY A 274 11.00 2.94 -22.88
N TRP A 275 11.48 2.03 -22.04
CA TRP A 275 10.62 1.37 -21.06
C TRP A 275 10.33 2.25 -19.84
N ARG A 276 11.23 3.15 -19.44
CA ARG A 276 10.94 4.22 -18.45
C ARG A 276 9.74 5.07 -18.87
N GLU A 277 9.76 5.61 -20.10
CA GLU A 277 8.66 6.46 -20.59
C GLU A 277 7.37 5.66 -20.83
N SER A 278 7.47 4.39 -21.21
CA SER A 278 6.29 3.52 -21.34
C SER A 278 5.63 3.25 -19.99
N ALA A 279 6.44 3.01 -18.95
CA ALA A 279 5.96 2.83 -17.59
C ALA A 279 5.40 4.14 -16.99
N TRP A 280 6.02 5.29 -17.26
CA TRP A 280 5.48 6.59 -16.85
C TRP A 280 4.10 6.87 -17.48
N ARG A 281 3.96 6.64 -18.80
CA ARG A 281 2.66 6.78 -19.49
C ARG A 281 1.60 5.84 -18.93
N MET A 282 2.00 4.66 -18.44
CA MET A 282 1.10 3.75 -17.74
C MET A 282 0.63 4.35 -16.41
N LEU A 283 1.54 4.84 -15.57
CA LEU A 283 1.21 5.53 -14.33
C LEU A 283 0.22 6.69 -14.55
N VAL A 284 0.50 7.55 -15.54
CA VAL A 284 -0.38 8.68 -15.90
C VAL A 284 -1.78 8.20 -16.28
N ARG A 285 -1.90 7.14 -17.08
CA ARG A 285 -3.19 6.58 -17.49
C ARG A 285 -3.96 5.96 -16.33
N GLU A 286 -3.27 5.24 -15.44
CA GLU A 286 -3.92 4.58 -14.30
C GLU A 286 -4.28 5.56 -13.17
N THR A 287 -3.69 6.76 -13.14
CA THR A 287 -3.91 7.72 -12.05
C THR A 287 -5.39 8.07 -11.85
N THR A 288 -6.14 8.31 -12.92
CA THR A 288 -7.58 8.63 -12.86
C THR A 288 -8.47 7.41 -12.61
N ARG A 289 -7.90 6.20 -12.70
CA ARG A 289 -8.56 4.94 -12.33
C ARG A 289 -8.30 4.57 -10.89
N GLN A 290 -7.17 5.02 -10.33
CA GLN A 290 -6.74 4.73 -8.96
C GLN A 290 -7.33 5.70 -7.93
N PHE A 291 -7.42 6.98 -8.28
CA PHE A 291 -7.87 8.02 -7.37
C PHE A 291 -9.15 8.68 -7.88
N HIS A 292 -10.13 8.81 -6.99
CA HIS A 292 -11.32 9.60 -7.21
C HIS A 292 -10.98 11.09 -7.40
N PRO A 293 -11.89 11.91 -7.94
CA PRO A 293 -11.69 13.35 -8.09
C PRO A 293 -11.31 14.09 -6.79
N ASP A 294 -11.77 13.63 -5.64
CA ASP A 294 -11.43 14.14 -4.30
C ASP A 294 -10.11 13.61 -3.73
N GLY A 295 -9.43 12.71 -4.44
CA GLY A 295 -8.14 12.13 -4.08
C GLY A 295 -8.21 10.78 -3.38
N GLY A 296 -9.37 10.34 -2.91
CA GLY A 296 -9.51 9.04 -2.25
C GLY A 296 -9.20 7.88 -3.19
N SER A 297 -8.54 6.83 -2.70
CA SER A 297 -8.29 5.63 -3.49
C SER A 297 -9.55 4.81 -3.72
N VAL A 298 -9.71 4.30 -4.94
CA VAL A 298 -10.80 3.36 -5.31
C VAL A 298 -10.73 2.01 -4.60
N GLU A 299 -9.66 1.72 -3.85
CA GLU A 299 -9.49 0.47 -3.12
C GLU A 299 -10.22 0.47 -1.76
N GLN A 300 -10.72 1.64 -1.32
CA GLN A 300 -11.46 1.83 -0.06
C GLN A 300 -10.71 1.27 1.15
N ALA A 301 -9.42 1.55 1.21
CA ALA A 301 -8.57 1.13 2.31
C ALA A 301 -7.47 2.15 2.58
N THR A 302 -7.35 2.59 3.83
CA THR A 302 -6.41 3.64 4.24
C THR A 302 -4.95 3.21 4.00
N GLY A 303 -4.61 1.95 4.30
CA GLY A 303 -3.27 1.41 4.06
C GLY A 303 -2.92 1.37 2.58
N TYR A 304 -3.82 0.85 1.74
CA TYR A 304 -3.62 0.74 0.30
C TYR A 304 -3.61 2.09 -0.43
N HIS A 305 -4.31 3.10 0.07
CA HIS A 305 -4.18 4.48 -0.41
C HIS A 305 -2.72 4.95 -0.35
N HIS A 306 -2.07 4.79 0.80
CA HIS A 306 -0.69 5.22 1.01
C HIS A 306 0.33 4.29 0.35
N PHE A 307 0.03 2.99 0.29
CA PHE A 307 0.82 2.03 -0.48
C PHE A 307 0.90 2.46 -1.96
N THR A 308 -0.25 2.74 -2.58
CA THR A 308 -0.28 3.16 -3.99
C THR A 308 0.28 4.58 -4.18
N LEU A 309 -0.03 5.53 -3.30
CA LEU A 309 0.54 6.88 -3.33
C LEU A 309 2.08 6.84 -3.23
N GLY A 310 2.64 5.97 -2.41
CA GLY A 310 4.08 5.78 -2.28
C GLY A 310 4.78 5.35 -3.57
N PHE A 311 4.16 4.49 -4.38
CA PHE A 311 4.71 4.12 -5.68
C PHE A 311 4.76 5.30 -6.66
N TYR A 312 3.66 6.07 -6.71
CA TYR A 312 3.59 7.26 -7.54
C TYR A 312 4.63 8.31 -7.14
N LEU A 313 4.74 8.61 -5.84
CA LEU A 313 5.70 9.59 -5.32
C LEU A 313 7.14 9.16 -5.58
N GLN A 314 7.48 7.88 -5.44
CA GLN A 314 8.81 7.37 -5.78
C GLN A 314 9.16 7.58 -7.26
N ALA A 315 8.22 7.27 -8.16
CA ALA A 315 8.43 7.47 -9.60
C ALA A 315 8.56 8.96 -9.96
N ALA A 316 7.72 9.82 -9.36
CA ALA A 316 7.77 11.27 -9.57
C ALA A 316 9.08 11.87 -9.05
N LEU A 317 9.51 11.50 -7.84
CA LEU A 317 10.78 11.93 -7.25
C LEU A 317 11.97 11.50 -8.12
N ALA A 318 11.95 10.27 -8.64
CA ALA A 318 13.01 9.78 -9.52
C ALA A 318 13.11 10.61 -10.81
N ARG A 319 11.97 10.91 -11.45
CA ARG A 319 11.94 11.79 -12.63
C ARG A 319 12.41 13.21 -12.32
N ARG A 320 11.95 13.78 -11.21
CA ARG A 320 12.35 15.12 -10.77
C ARG A 320 13.85 15.24 -10.57
N ARG A 321 14.49 14.21 -9.98
CA ARG A 321 15.94 14.17 -9.74
C ARG A 321 16.73 14.37 -11.03
N VAL A 322 16.29 13.77 -12.14
CA VAL A 322 16.97 13.84 -13.44
C VAL A 322 16.39 14.92 -14.37
N GLY A 323 15.54 15.81 -13.86
CA GLY A 323 14.92 16.89 -14.64
C GLY A 323 13.94 16.44 -15.72
N LEU A 324 13.38 15.23 -15.62
CA LEU A 324 12.34 14.77 -16.53
C LEU A 324 10.98 15.38 -16.16
N PRO A 325 10.11 15.66 -17.15
CA PRO A 325 8.82 16.26 -16.91
C PRO A 325 7.90 15.33 -16.10
N ILE A 326 7.12 15.93 -15.23
CA ILE A 326 5.99 15.33 -14.53
C ILE A 326 4.73 16.00 -15.09
N ASP A 327 3.83 15.21 -15.67
CA ASP A 327 2.64 15.75 -16.30
C ASP A 327 1.73 16.44 -15.26
N GLY A 328 1.13 17.58 -15.60
CA GLY A 328 0.26 18.33 -14.70
C GLY A 328 -0.87 17.50 -14.09
N PRO A 329 -1.64 16.72 -14.88
CA PRO A 329 -2.78 15.96 -14.37
C PRO A 329 -2.42 14.92 -13.29
N ILE A 330 -1.32 14.18 -13.47
CA ILE A 330 -0.85 13.23 -12.45
C ILE A 330 -0.37 13.98 -11.22
N TRP A 331 0.37 15.07 -11.38
CA TRP A 331 0.87 15.86 -10.24
C TRP A 331 -0.26 16.41 -9.36
N THR A 332 -1.30 16.98 -9.99
CA THR A 332 -2.49 17.46 -9.28
C THR A 332 -3.27 16.32 -8.63
N ALA A 333 -3.34 15.14 -9.25
CA ALA A 333 -4.01 13.99 -8.64
C ALA A 333 -3.29 13.51 -7.37
N LEU A 334 -1.96 13.48 -7.37
CA LEU A 334 -1.16 13.12 -6.19
C LEU A 334 -1.26 14.17 -5.08
N GLU A 335 -1.37 15.46 -5.44
CA GLU A 335 -1.65 16.52 -4.48
C GLU A 335 -3.02 16.32 -3.82
N ARG A 336 -4.06 16.04 -4.61
CA ARG A 336 -5.41 15.73 -4.08
C ARG A 336 -5.42 14.47 -3.23
N ALA A 337 -4.69 13.42 -3.62
CA ALA A 337 -4.54 12.21 -2.81
C ALA A 337 -3.85 12.48 -1.46
N SER A 338 -2.93 13.45 -1.42
CA SER A 338 -2.33 13.92 -0.16
C SER A 338 -3.30 14.79 0.65
N GLU A 339 -4.12 15.61 0.00
CA GLU A 339 -5.18 16.39 0.65
C GLU A 339 -6.25 15.49 1.29
N TYR A 340 -6.63 14.39 0.62
CA TYR A 340 -7.48 13.34 1.18
C TYR A 340 -6.92 12.83 2.51
N SER A 341 -5.64 12.45 2.53
CA SER A 341 -4.92 12.02 3.74
C SER A 341 -4.96 13.08 4.86
N MET A 342 -4.79 14.36 4.51
CA MET A 342 -4.87 15.46 5.49
C MET A 342 -6.22 15.49 6.20
N TYR A 343 -7.33 15.38 5.46
CA TYR A 343 -8.67 15.40 6.05
C TYR A 343 -8.99 14.14 6.87
N LEU A 344 -8.48 12.97 6.46
CA LEU A 344 -8.64 11.73 7.23
C LEU A 344 -7.78 11.69 8.51
N THR A 345 -6.73 12.51 8.62
CA THR A 345 -5.88 12.52 9.82
C THR A 345 -6.68 12.98 11.05
N ARG A 346 -6.78 12.09 12.04
CA ARG A 346 -7.39 12.33 13.35
C ARG A 346 -6.49 13.25 14.19
N PRO A 347 -7.00 13.84 15.27
CA PRO A 347 -6.20 14.73 16.12
C PRO A 347 -5.00 14.06 16.81
N ASP A 348 -5.02 12.73 17.00
CA ASP A 348 -3.88 11.96 17.51
C ASP A 348 -2.78 11.74 16.46
N GLY A 349 -2.97 12.21 15.23
CA GLY A 349 -2.05 12.07 14.11
C GLY A 349 -2.19 10.75 13.33
N GLN A 350 -3.05 9.84 13.79
CA GLN A 350 -3.35 8.59 13.09
C GLN A 350 -4.55 8.74 12.15
N MET A 351 -4.83 7.73 11.33
CA MET A 351 -5.99 7.69 10.46
C MET A 351 -6.97 6.57 10.85
N PRO A 352 -8.26 6.72 10.46
CA PRO A 352 -9.24 5.64 10.48
C PRO A 352 -8.71 4.35 9.83
N ALA A 353 -8.91 3.20 10.49
CA ALA A 353 -8.41 1.89 10.07
C ALA A 353 -9.32 1.24 9.00
N ILE A 354 -9.75 2.03 8.02
CA ILE A 354 -10.71 1.66 7.00
C ILE A 354 -10.13 0.57 6.09
N GLY A 355 -10.92 -0.50 5.90
CA GLY A 355 -10.64 -1.58 4.96
C GLY A 355 -9.44 -2.44 5.34
N ASP A 356 -8.91 -3.16 4.36
CA ASP A 356 -7.71 -3.98 4.56
C ASP A 356 -6.48 -3.11 4.81
N GLY A 357 -5.68 -3.48 5.80
CA GLY A 357 -4.34 -2.96 6.01
C GLY A 357 -3.38 -4.09 6.37
N ASP A 358 -2.25 -4.17 5.68
CA ASP A 358 -1.08 -4.88 6.18
C ASP A 358 0.07 -3.88 6.42
N GLU A 359 1.13 -4.32 7.09
CA GLU A 359 2.35 -3.51 7.25
C GLU A 359 3.12 -3.33 5.93
N GLY A 360 2.54 -3.71 4.78
CA GLY A 360 3.15 -3.56 3.46
C GLY A 360 3.35 -2.09 3.10
N ARG A 361 4.58 -1.73 2.74
CA ARG A 361 4.95 -0.36 2.39
C ARG A 361 5.51 -0.33 0.98
N ALA A 362 5.02 0.57 0.13
CA ALA A 362 5.66 0.82 -1.17
C ALA A 362 6.97 1.57 -0.97
N PHE A 363 6.99 2.44 0.03
CA PHE A 363 8.08 3.33 0.37
C PHE A 363 8.32 3.21 1.88
N ASP A 364 9.43 2.61 2.28
CA ASP A 364 9.75 2.41 3.71
C ASP A 364 10.31 3.72 4.31
N LEU A 365 9.39 4.60 4.67
CA LEU A 365 9.64 5.88 5.35
C LEU A 365 9.08 5.81 6.77
N GLU A 366 9.99 5.83 7.75
CA GLU A 366 9.73 5.94 9.19
C GLU A 366 8.94 4.77 9.82
N GLN A 367 9.43 4.23 10.93
CA GLN A 367 8.70 3.22 11.72
C GLN A 367 7.65 3.85 12.62
N ALA A 368 6.79 4.69 12.06
CA ALA A 368 5.62 5.19 12.76
C ALA A 368 4.59 4.06 12.95
N SER A 369 3.59 4.30 13.82
CA SER A 369 2.41 3.45 13.95
C SER A 369 1.85 3.08 12.56
N LEU A 370 1.29 1.87 12.40
CA LEU A 370 0.71 1.39 11.14
C LEU A 370 -0.24 2.41 10.49
N TRP A 371 -0.92 3.21 11.31
CA TRP A 371 -1.93 4.17 10.89
C TRP A 371 -1.45 5.64 10.92
N ASP A 372 -0.16 5.89 11.13
CA ASP A 372 0.43 7.22 11.03
C ASP A 372 1.09 7.42 9.67
N PHE A 373 0.41 8.15 8.80
CA PHE A 373 0.87 8.46 7.44
C PHE A 373 1.31 9.91 7.27
N ARG A 374 1.55 10.64 8.37
CA ARG A 374 1.96 12.06 8.32
C ARG A 374 3.28 12.27 7.57
N VAL A 375 4.11 11.23 7.44
CA VAL A 375 5.30 11.26 6.59
C VAL A 375 4.99 11.59 5.12
N PHE A 376 3.85 11.13 4.60
CA PHE A 376 3.40 11.48 3.26
C PHE A 376 2.97 12.95 3.16
N LEU A 377 2.31 13.47 4.21
CA LEU A 377 1.94 14.89 4.29
C LEU A 377 3.18 15.79 4.40
N ALA A 378 4.21 15.37 5.14
CA ALA A 378 5.45 16.12 5.22
C ALA A 378 6.16 16.19 3.86
N LEU A 379 6.23 15.05 3.16
CA LEU A 379 6.79 14.99 1.81
C LEU A 379 5.97 15.87 0.85
N ALA A 380 4.64 15.75 0.87
CA ALA A 380 3.75 16.56 0.05
C ALA A 380 3.91 18.06 0.36
N ALA A 381 4.01 18.46 1.63
CA ALA A 381 4.24 19.84 2.04
C ALA A 381 5.48 20.44 1.35
N THR A 382 6.61 19.71 1.34
CA THR A 382 7.83 20.14 0.65
C THR A 382 7.65 20.14 -0.87
N LEU A 383 6.99 19.12 -1.44
CA LEU A 383 6.84 18.98 -2.89
C LEU A 383 5.93 20.05 -3.51
N TYR A 384 4.87 20.44 -2.80
CA TYR A 384 3.82 21.35 -3.28
C TYR A 384 3.87 22.75 -2.63
N GLY A 385 4.70 22.96 -1.61
CA GLY A 385 4.75 24.22 -0.86
C GLY A 385 3.49 24.47 -0.02
N ARG A 386 2.89 23.40 0.53
CA ARG A 386 1.59 23.42 1.23
C ARG A 386 1.78 23.54 2.75
N GLY A 387 1.56 24.74 3.29
CA GLY A 387 1.72 25.03 4.72
C GLY A 387 0.67 24.37 5.62
N ASP A 388 -0.49 24.02 5.08
CA ASP A 388 -1.54 23.25 5.73
C ASP A 388 -1.17 21.78 5.85
N PHE A 389 -0.56 21.19 4.82
CA PHE A 389 0.05 19.85 4.93
C PHE A 389 1.14 19.83 5.99
N LYS A 390 2.01 20.86 6.04
CA LYS A 390 3.03 20.98 7.10
C LYS A 390 2.40 21.06 8.49
N ARG A 391 1.32 21.83 8.66
CA ARG A 391 0.63 21.95 9.96
C ARG A 391 0.19 20.58 10.49
N ILE A 392 -0.39 19.74 9.65
CA ILE A 392 -0.88 18.41 10.05
C ILE A 392 0.26 17.40 10.18
N ALA A 393 1.27 17.48 9.31
CA ALA A 393 2.45 16.64 9.39
C ALA A 393 3.28 16.90 10.67
N GLY A 394 3.36 18.16 11.11
CA GLY A 394 4.04 18.57 12.33
C GLY A 394 5.55 18.77 12.14
N VAL A 395 6.34 17.96 12.85
CA VAL A 395 7.81 18.04 12.81
C VAL A 395 8.32 17.25 11.61
N PHE A 396 9.43 17.68 11.02
CA PHE A 396 10.08 16.98 9.92
C PHE A 396 10.37 15.50 10.26
N PRO A 397 9.78 14.55 9.52
CA PRO A 397 10.07 13.12 9.66
C PRO A 397 11.50 12.79 9.27
N SER A 398 12.27 12.18 10.17
CA SER A 398 13.70 11.95 9.99
C SER A 398 14.02 11.09 8.75
N ASP A 399 13.14 10.14 8.39
CA ASP A 399 13.31 9.29 7.21
C ASP A 399 13.30 10.06 5.89
N LEU A 400 12.59 11.20 5.82
CA LEU A 400 12.54 12.02 4.61
C LEU A 400 13.91 12.63 4.27
N ALA A 401 14.82 12.76 5.24
CA ALA A 401 16.18 13.19 4.97
C ALA A 401 16.89 12.27 3.96
N TRP A 402 16.54 10.97 3.92
CA TRP A 402 17.08 10.00 2.95
C TRP A 402 16.45 10.08 1.55
N VAL A 403 15.41 10.90 1.38
CA VAL A 403 14.62 11.01 0.14
C VAL A 403 14.71 12.38 -0.50
N ILE A 404 14.62 13.44 0.31
CA ILE A 404 14.64 14.84 -0.14
C ILE A 404 15.87 15.61 0.37
N GLY A 405 16.74 14.93 1.13
CA GLY A 405 18.06 15.43 1.49
C GLY A 405 18.02 16.59 2.46
N ARG A 406 19.21 17.14 2.78
CA ARG A 406 19.33 18.33 3.61
C ARG A 406 18.56 19.52 3.05
N LYS A 407 18.59 19.71 1.72
CA LYS A 407 17.86 20.78 1.04
C LYS A 407 16.35 20.68 1.26
N GLY A 408 15.76 19.50 1.06
CA GLY A 408 14.33 19.30 1.29
C GLY A 408 13.94 19.46 2.76
N TRP A 409 14.84 19.12 3.69
CA TRP A 409 14.66 19.42 5.11
C TRP A 409 14.67 20.94 5.37
N ASP A 410 15.64 21.69 4.83
CA ASP A 410 15.66 23.16 4.95
C ASP A 410 14.41 23.81 4.34
N GLU A 411 13.95 23.32 3.19
CA GLU A 411 12.70 23.75 2.55
C GLU A 411 11.49 23.46 3.45
N TYR A 412 11.41 22.27 4.06
CA TYR A 412 10.35 21.95 5.01
C TYR A 412 10.39 22.87 6.22
N ASP A 413 11.53 23.06 6.86
CA ASP A 413 11.68 23.87 8.08
C ASP A 413 11.28 25.33 7.82
N SER A 414 11.67 25.88 6.66
CA SER A 414 11.37 27.26 6.26
C SER A 414 9.93 27.49 5.76
N LEU A 415 9.21 26.45 5.36
CA LEU A 415 7.82 26.56 4.92
C LEU A 415 6.91 27.05 6.07
N PRO A 416 6.19 28.18 5.93
CA PRO A 416 5.27 28.62 6.97
C PRO A 416 4.06 27.67 7.09
N THR A 417 3.59 27.43 8.30
CA THR A 417 2.35 26.68 8.54
C THR A 417 1.12 27.56 8.35
N CYS A 418 0.04 27.02 7.78
CA CYS A 418 -1.27 27.66 7.76
C CYS A 418 -2.37 26.66 8.17
N PRO A 419 -3.52 27.09 8.70
CA PRO A 419 -4.64 26.20 8.92
C PRO A 419 -5.20 25.69 7.57
N PRO A 420 -5.69 24.44 7.50
CA PRO A 420 -6.47 23.98 6.36
C PRO A 420 -7.68 24.89 6.09
N THR A 421 -8.06 24.99 4.82
CA THR A 421 -9.08 25.95 4.35
C THR A 421 -10.49 25.66 4.86
N SER A 422 -10.78 24.40 5.20
CA SER A 422 -12.04 23.99 5.78
C SER A 422 -11.79 23.12 7.01
N THR A 423 -12.67 23.24 8.00
CA THR A 423 -12.63 22.38 9.20
C THR A 423 -13.21 21.02 8.85
N SER A 424 -14.49 20.98 8.47
CA SER A 424 -15.20 19.75 8.07
C SER A 424 -15.21 19.64 6.54
N LYS A 425 -15.23 18.41 6.01
CA LYS A 425 -15.06 18.16 4.57
C LYS A 425 -15.93 17.01 4.08
N SER A 426 -16.60 17.22 2.95
CA SER A 426 -17.18 16.15 2.13
C SER A 426 -16.15 15.69 1.11
N LEU A 427 -15.89 14.39 1.09
CA LEU A 427 -15.11 13.66 0.08
C LEU A 427 -16.11 12.77 -0.67
N GLU A 428 -17.05 13.41 -1.36
CA GLU A 428 -18.25 12.78 -1.94
C GLU A 428 -17.94 11.67 -2.94
N SER A 429 -16.84 11.77 -3.70
CA SER A 429 -16.53 10.78 -4.75
C SER A 429 -15.99 9.48 -4.18
N SER A 430 -15.21 9.56 -3.11
CA SER A 430 -14.74 8.42 -2.32
C SER A 430 -15.78 7.98 -1.28
N GLY A 431 -16.70 8.88 -0.92
CA GLY A 431 -17.83 8.64 -0.03
C GLY A 431 -17.53 8.86 1.45
N TYR A 432 -16.48 9.61 1.80
CA TYR A 432 -16.15 9.88 3.20
C TYR A 432 -16.55 11.31 3.61
N TYR A 433 -17.08 11.45 4.81
CA TYR A 433 -17.51 12.73 5.36
C TYR A 433 -16.83 12.98 6.69
N ILE A 434 -16.04 14.03 6.77
CA ILE A 434 -15.25 14.39 7.94
C ILE A 434 -15.95 15.52 8.68
N LEU A 435 -16.47 15.23 9.87
CA LEU A 435 -17.10 16.20 10.77
C LEU A 435 -16.12 16.47 11.92
N ARG A 436 -15.62 17.70 12.07
CA ARG A 436 -14.66 18.02 13.13
C ARG A 436 -14.83 19.42 13.71
N SER A 437 -14.43 19.61 14.96
CA SER A 437 -14.51 20.92 15.64
C SER A 437 -13.31 21.82 15.33
N GLY A 438 -12.19 21.23 14.91
CA GLY A 438 -10.95 21.93 14.65
C GLY A 438 -9.83 20.98 14.21
N TRP A 439 -8.62 21.52 14.23
CA TRP A 439 -7.38 20.82 13.85
C TRP A 439 -6.38 20.69 15.01
N GLU A 440 -6.78 21.14 16.20
CA GLU A 440 -5.99 21.01 17.41
C GLU A 440 -6.04 19.57 17.94
N ASN A 441 -5.05 19.19 18.76
CA ASN A 441 -4.92 17.81 19.25
C ASN A 441 -6.07 17.35 20.14
N ASP A 442 -6.88 18.26 20.68
CA ASP A 442 -8.06 17.99 21.50
C ASP A 442 -9.38 18.14 20.72
N ALA A 443 -9.33 18.29 19.39
CA ALA A 443 -10.51 18.44 18.58
C ALA A 443 -11.42 17.19 18.64
N GLN A 444 -12.72 17.42 18.45
CA GLN A 444 -13.68 16.38 18.14
C GLN A 444 -13.54 16.01 16.67
N TYR A 445 -13.59 14.72 16.36
CA TYR A 445 -13.48 14.22 15.00
C TYR A 445 -14.43 13.05 14.79
N LEU A 446 -15.13 13.03 13.66
CA LEU A 446 -15.90 11.90 13.19
C LEU A 446 -15.64 11.70 11.70
N CYS A 447 -15.32 10.46 11.32
CA CYS A 447 -15.33 10.00 9.93
C CYS A 447 -16.62 9.20 9.71
N PHE A 448 -17.43 9.58 8.73
CA PHE A 448 -18.65 8.89 8.32
C PHE A 448 -18.46 8.30 6.93
N ASP A 449 -18.65 6.99 6.81
CA ASP A 449 -18.54 6.26 5.55
C ASP A 449 -19.89 6.17 4.83
N CYS A 450 -19.96 6.69 3.61
CA CYS A 450 -21.04 6.48 2.67
C CYS A 450 -20.47 6.20 1.27
N GLY A 451 -19.32 5.52 1.21
CA GLY A 451 -18.65 5.06 -0.01
C GLY A 451 -19.31 3.83 -0.61
N GLU A 452 -19.38 3.78 -1.95
CA GLU A 452 -19.89 2.60 -2.64
C GLU A 452 -18.85 1.49 -2.58
N ILE A 453 -19.20 0.36 -1.95
CA ILE A 453 -18.34 -0.83 -1.99
C ILE A 453 -18.14 -1.26 -3.45
N SER A 454 -16.89 -1.33 -3.90
CA SER A 454 -16.57 -1.66 -5.30
C SER A 454 -16.82 -0.56 -6.32
N ALA A 455 -16.82 0.72 -5.91
CA ALA A 455 -16.80 1.84 -6.82
C ALA A 455 -15.67 1.68 -7.87
N GLY A 456 -16.05 1.64 -9.16
CA GLY A 456 -15.12 1.41 -10.27
C GLY A 456 -14.98 -0.05 -10.75
N VAL A 457 -15.80 -0.99 -10.26
CA VAL A 457 -15.60 -2.44 -10.44
C VAL A 457 -16.89 -3.20 -10.76
N ARG A 458 -17.43 -3.03 -11.97
CA ARG A 458 -18.21 -4.12 -12.57
C ARG A 458 -17.58 -4.47 -13.89
N HIS A 459 -17.07 -5.69 -14.00
CA HIS A 459 -17.17 -6.61 -15.14
C HIS A 459 -16.35 -7.90 -14.82
N ALA A 460 -16.98 -8.86 -14.15
CA ALA A 460 -16.53 -10.26 -14.00
C ALA A 460 -15.24 -10.59 -13.19
N ASP A 461 -15.40 -10.64 -11.86
CA ASP A 461 -14.80 -11.62 -10.93
C ASP A 461 -13.39 -11.38 -10.29
N VAL A 462 -12.61 -10.30 -10.51
CA VAL A 462 -11.42 -9.97 -9.66
C VAL A 462 -11.10 -8.44 -9.69
N PRO A 463 -10.91 -7.71 -8.55
CA PRO A 463 -11.65 -6.46 -8.25
C PRO A 463 -10.84 -5.22 -7.74
N SER A 464 -11.51 -4.06 -7.59
CA SER A 464 -11.14 -2.93 -6.67
C SER A 464 -12.05 -2.83 -5.43
N ALA A 465 -12.59 -3.96 -4.96
CA ALA A 465 -13.17 -4.06 -3.60
C ALA A 465 -12.57 -5.26 -2.86
N ALA A 466 -11.33 -5.60 -3.19
CA ALA A 466 -10.60 -6.58 -2.40
C ALA A 466 -10.46 -6.09 -0.95
N HIS A 467 -10.19 -4.79 -0.82
CA HIS A 467 -9.81 -4.19 0.46
C HIS A 467 -10.95 -3.47 1.17
N GLY A 468 -12.01 -3.05 0.45
CA GLY A 468 -13.23 -2.51 1.07
C GLY A 468 -14.04 -3.57 1.83
N HIS A 469 -14.59 -3.16 2.97
CA HIS A 469 -15.39 -3.99 3.87
C HIS A 469 -16.89 -3.77 3.67
N ALA A 470 -17.74 -4.49 4.42
CA ALA A 470 -19.19 -4.31 4.39
C ALA A 470 -19.63 -3.28 5.45
N ASP A 471 -19.08 -2.08 5.37
CA ASP A 471 -19.03 -1.06 6.41
C ASP A 471 -19.85 0.20 6.11
N ALA A 472 -20.78 0.15 5.16
CA ALA A 472 -21.60 1.30 4.79
C ALA A 472 -22.26 1.95 6.00
N LEU A 473 -22.21 3.29 6.03
CA LEU A 473 -22.76 4.13 7.08
C LEU A 473 -22.06 3.96 8.44
N ALA A 474 -20.92 3.28 8.50
CA ALA A 474 -20.10 3.21 9.70
C ALA A 474 -19.57 4.59 10.09
N ILE A 475 -19.28 4.73 11.38
CA ILE A 475 -18.64 5.90 11.95
C ILE A 475 -17.40 5.53 12.74
N GLU A 476 -16.36 6.35 12.66
CA GLU A 476 -15.25 6.36 13.63
C GLU A 476 -15.23 7.72 14.33
N VAL A 477 -15.03 7.72 15.64
CA VAL A 477 -15.15 8.92 16.48
C VAL A 477 -13.93 9.07 17.37
N SER A 478 -13.36 10.27 17.39
CA SER A 478 -12.41 10.69 18.41
C SER A 478 -13.03 11.78 19.28
N VAL A 479 -12.97 11.57 20.60
CA VAL A 479 -13.45 12.51 21.61
C VAL A 479 -12.26 13.16 22.31
N SER A 480 -12.21 14.49 22.28
CA SER A 480 -11.09 15.26 22.86
C SER A 480 -9.72 14.75 22.40
N GLY A 481 -9.63 14.46 21.10
CA GLY A 481 -8.41 13.95 20.47
C GLY A 481 -8.10 12.48 20.65
N ARG A 482 -8.92 11.73 21.40
CA ARG A 482 -8.68 10.30 21.66
C ARG A 482 -9.69 9.44 20.91
N PRO A 483 -9.28 8.37 20.22
CA PRO A 483 -10.21 7.42 19.61
C PRO A 483 -11.18 6.86 20.65
N ALA A 484 -12.47 6.86 20.32
CA ALA A 484 -13.55 6.37 21.18
C ALA A 484 -14.35 5.28 20.50
N LEU A 485 -14.81 5.53 19.26
CA LEU A 485 -15.36 4.50 18.36
C LEU A 485 -14.34 4.26 17.25
N VAL A 486 -13.91 3.01 17.11
CA VAL A 486 -12.86 2.64 16.15
C VAL A 486 -13.35 1.55 15.23
N ASP A 487 -12.76 1.50 14.04
CA ASP A 487 -12.84 0.31 13.21
C ASP A 487 -11.83 -0.73 13.72
N PRO A 488 -12.19 -2.03 13.78
CA PRO A 488 -11.23 -3.05 14.16
C PRO A 488 -10.13 -3.28 13.11
N GLY A 489 -10.32 -2.76 11.89
CA GLY A 489 -9.43 -2.90 10.76
C GLY A 489 -9.33 -4.34 10.28
N PHE A 490 -8.17 -4.69 9.74
CA PHE A 490 -7.92 -6.00 9.15
C PHE A 490 -7.20 -6.94 10.10
N TYR A 491 -7.72 -8.16 10.24
CA TYR A 491 -7.11 -9.17 11.11
C TYR A 491 -5.80 -9.75 10.53
N THR A 492 -5.89 -10.59 9.51
CA THR A 492 -4.74 -11.16 8.80
C THR A 492 -5.21 -11.94 7.58
N TYR A 493 -4.36 -12.01 6.54
CA TYR A 493 -4.63 -12.74 5.30
C TYR A 493 -4.68 -14.26 5.49
N ASN A 494 -3.96 -14.81 6.46
CA ASN A 494 -3.77 -16.26 6.62
C ASN A 494 -4.16 -16.79 8.02
N GLY A 495 -4.92 -15.98 8.77
CA GLY A 495 -5.55 -16.43 10.01
C GLY A 495 -6.77 -17.31 9.75
N SER A 496 -7.57 -17.53 10.81
CA SER A 496 -8.80 -18.32 10.65
C SER A 496 -9.74 -17.68 9.61
N ALA A 497 -10.33 -18.52 8.74
CA ALA A 497 -11.27 -18.05 7.73
C ALA A 497 -12.52 -17.39 8.35
N GLU A 498 -12.88 -17.82 9.56
CA GLU A 498 -13.95 -17.23 10.36
C GLU A 498 -13.64 -15.79 10.73
N TRP A 499 -12.50 -15.55 11.39
CA TRP A 499 -12.06 -14.21 11.76
C TRP A 499 -11.84 -13.32 10.54
N HIS A 500 -11.15 -13.82 9.50
CA HIS A 500 -10.99 -13.06 8.26
C HIS A 500 -12.33 -12.62 7.65
N ARG A 501 -13.37 -13.45 7.75
CA ARG A 501 -14.72 -13.06 7.33
C ARG A 501 -15.33 -12.04 8.28
N TYR A 502 -15.30 -12.31 9.60
CA TYR A 502 -15.91 -11.47 10.63
C TYR A 502 -15.47 -10.00 10.50
N PHE A 503 -14.16 -9.75 10.43
CA PHE A 503 -13.61 -8.39 10.35
C PHE A 503 -13.97 -7.64 9.06
N ARG A 504 -14.53 -8.30 8.05
CA ARG A 504 -15.00 -7.66 6.80
C ARG A 504 -16.51 -7.56 6.73
N ASP A 505 -17.25 -8.27 7.60
CA ASP A 505 -18.71 -8.30 7.63
C ASP A 505 -19.25 -7.15 8.50
N THR A 506 -20.47 -6.70 8.21
CA THR A 506 -21.09 -5.52 8.84
C THR A 506 -21.08 -5.50 10.37
N ALA A 507 -21.16 -6.67 11.01
CA ALA A 507 -21.15 -6.79 12.47
C ALA A 507 -19.83 -6.31 13.12
N ALA A 508 -18.73 -6.25 12.37
CA ALA A 508 -17.45 -5.72 12.85
C ALA A 508 -17.36 -4.19 12.80
N HIS A 509 -18.37 -3.50 12.26
CA HIS A 509 -18.32 -2.05 12.04
C HIS A 509 -19.39 -1.31 12.85
N ASN A 510 -19.19 0.00 13.04
CA ASN A 510 -20.07 0.87 13.82
C ASN A 510 -21.37 1.24 13.07
N THR A 511 -22.15 0.25 12.65
CA THR A 511 -23.35 0.41 11.80
C THR A 511 -24.44 -0.61 12.19
N VAL A 512 -25.48 -0.74 11.35
CA VAL A 512 -26.65 -1.59 11.60
C VAL A 512 -26.58 -2.90 10.82
N VAL A 513 -26.92 -4.00 11.50
CA VAL A 513 -27.17 -5.33 10.94
C VAL A 513 -28.67 -5.63 10.96
N VAL A 514 -29.17 -6.21 9.87
CA VAL A 514 -30.57 -6.63 9.72
C VAL A 514 -30.62 -8.15 9.55
N ASP A 515 -31.43 -8.82 10.37
CA ASP A 515 -31.66 -10.27 10.34
C ASP A 515 -30.38 -11.13 10.41
N GLY A 516 -29.35 -10.63 11.10
CA GLY A 516 -28.05 -11.29 11.20
C GLY A 516 -27.23 -11.31 9.91
N GLU A 517 -27.63 -10.55 8.89
CA GLU A 517 -27.02 -10.53 7.57
C GLU A 517 -26.06 -9.33 7.37
N SER A 518 -24.98 -9.57 6.63
CA SER A 518 -24.03 -8.53 6.21
C SER A 518 -24.61 -7.71 5.04
N GLN A 519 -24.24 -6.43 4.92
CA GLN A 519 -24.68 -5.55 3.84
C GLN A 519 -24.20 -6.02 2.46
N ALA A 520 -23.12 -6.82 2.42
CA ALA A 520 -22.57 -7.45 1.22
C ALA A 520 -22.42 -8.97 1.42
N THR A 521 -22.44 -9.74 0.32
CA THR A 521 -22.37 -11.20 0.37
C THR A 521 -20.93 -11.69 0.19
N TYR A 522 -20.31 -12.20 1.26
CA TYR A 522 -18.95 -12.73 1.24
C TYR A 522 -18.82 -13.99 0.35
N ARG A 523 -17.79 -14.03 -0.50
CA ARG A 523 -17.52 -15.14 -1.44
C ARG A 523 -16.12 -15.75 -1.29
N GLY A 524 -15.42 -15.47 -0.18
CA GLY A 524 -14.05 -15.95 0.07
C GLY A 524 -12.97 -15.18 -0.69
N ARG A 525 -11.71 -15.26 -0.21
CA ARG A 525 -10.52 -14.68 -0.85
C ARG A 525 -10.66 -13.19 -1.18
N LEU A 526 -11.16 -12.41 -0.22
CA LEU A 526 -11.33 -10.95 -0.38
C LEU A 526 -12.34 -10.59 -1.49
N ARG A 527 -13.40 -11.40 -1.69
CA ARG A 527 -14.39 -11.17 -2.73
C ARG A 527 -15.80 -11.05 -2.16
N TRP A 528 -16.56 -10.18 -2.80
CA TRP A 528 -17.99 -10.00 -2.61
C TRP A 528 -18.71 -10.56 -3.86
N SER A 529 -19.70 -11.43 -3.68
CA SER A 529 -20.55 -11.88 -4.81
C SER A 529 -21.64 -10.86 -5.15
N GLN A 530 -21.98 -10.01 -4.18
CA GLN A 530 -22.95 -8.92 -4.30
C GLN A 530 -22.54 -7.84 -3.28
N GLY A 531 -22.30 -6.62 -3.75
CA GLY A 531 -22.08 -5.45 -2.90
C GLY A 531 -23.37 -4.65 -2.71
N TYR A 532 -23.24 -3.47 -2.09
CA TYR A 532 -24.30 -2.46 -1.95
C TYR A 532 -23.98 -1.22 -2.78
N ARG A 533 -25.00 -0.43 -3.07
CA ARG A 533 -24.87 0.97 -3.47
C ARG A 533 -25.10 1.86 -2.26
N ALA A 534 -24.09 2.65 -1.91
CA ALA A 534 -24.24 3.77 -0.99
C ALA A 534 -24.66 5.02 -1.77
N THR A 535 -25.58 5.79 -1.21
CA THR A 535 -26.12 7.02 -1.81
C THR A 535 -26.05 8.13 -0.77
N PRO A 536 -25.22 9.17 -0.96
CA PRO A 536 -25.26 10.35 -0.12
C PRO A 536 -26.52 11.19 -0.42
N HIS A 537 -27.14 11.73 0.61
CA HIS A 537 -28.36 12.54 0.52
C HIS A 537 -28.11 14.00 0.84
N HIS A 538 -27.42 14.27 1.95
CA HIS A 538 -27.22 15.63 2.44
C HIS A 538 -25.83 15.80 3.06
N TRP A 539 -25.23 16.96 2.78
CA TRP A 539 -24.05 17.46 3.45
C TRP A 539 -24.21 18.95 3.74
N VAL A 540 -24.11 19.33 5.01
CA VAL A 540 -24.16 20.72 5.47
C VAL A 540 -23.05 20.94 6.47
N THR A 541 -22.27 22.00 6.31
CA THR A 541 -21.23 22.41 7.27
C THR A 541 -21.38 23.89 7.57
N THR A 542 -21.34 24.24 8.86
CA THR A 542 -21.40 25.61 9.36
C THR A 542 -20.40 25.79 10.51
N ALA A 543 -20.36 27.00 11.08
CA ALA A 543 -19.55 27.26 12.27
C ALA A 543 -20.05 26.53 13.52
N CYS A 544 -21.36 26.28 13.65
CA CYS A 544 -21.98 25.68 14.84
C CYS A 544 -22.43 24.22 14.67
N MET A 545 -22.58 23.74 13.44
CA MET A 545 -23.00 22.37 13.19
C MET A 545 -22.47 21.79 11.88
N ASP A 546 -22.38 20.46 11.82
CA ASP A 546 -22.30 19.69 10.58
C ASP A 546 -23.45 18.68 10.50
N TYR A 547 -23.91 18.38 9.29
CA TYR A 547 -24.87 17.32 9.03
C TYR A 547 -24.44 16.51 7.81
N ALA A 548 -24.34 15.20 7.96
CA ALA A 548 -24.12 14.25 6.88
C ALA A 548 -25.22 13.19 6.90
N GLU A 549 -25.71 12.80 5.72
CA GLU A 549 -26.72 11.75 5.61
C GLU A 549 -26.49 10.90 4.37
N GLY A 550 -26.63 9.59 4.55
CA GLY A 550 -26.46 8.60 3.49
C GLY A 550 -27.40 7.42 3.67
N SER A 551 -27.53 6.60 2.63
CA SER A 551 -28.27 5.34 2.68
C SER A 551 -27.57 4.26 1.89
N HIS A 552 -27.84 2.99 2.17
CA HIS A 552 -27.39 1.88 1.32
C HIS A 552 -28.51 0.87 1.04
N ASP A 553 -28.44 0.20 -0.11
CA ASP A 553 -29.42 -0.80 -0.55
C ASP A 553 -29.06 -2.25 -0.19
N GLY A 554 -27.98 -2.48 0.55
CA GLY A 554 -27.44 -3.82 0.86
C GLY A 554 -28.44 -4.86 1.40
N TYR A 555 -29.48 -4.42 2.13
CA TYR A 555 -30.53 -5.29 2.69
C TYR A 555 -31.76 -5.46 1.79
N THR A 556 -31.82 -4.77 0.65
CA THR A 556 -32.90 -4.96 -0.33
C THR A 556 -32.85 -6.33 -1.00
N ARG A 557 -31.72 -7.05 -0.87
CA ARG A 557 -31.53 -8.43 -1.34
C ARG A 557 -32.20 -9.49 -0.46
N LEU A 558 -32.60 -9.14 0.76
CA LEU A 558 -33.21 -10.08 1.71
C LEU A 558 -34.62 -10.47 1.24
N ALA A 559 -35.16 -11.55 1.81
CA ALA A 559 -36.50 -12.04 1.46
C ALA A 559 -37.59 -10.99 1.76
N SER A 560 -37.44 -10.27 2.88
CA SER A 560 -38.17 -9.05 3.21
C SER A 560 -37.20 -7.86 3.08
N PRO A 561 -37.28 -7.08 2.00
CA PRO A 561 -36.33 -6.00 1.73
C PRO A 561 -36.35 -4.89 2.78
N VAL A 562 -35.16 -4.43 3.19
CA VAL A 562 -34.99 -3.26 4.07
C VAL A 562 -34.04 -2.25 3.42
N GLN A 563 -34.38 -0.97 3.50
CA GLN A 563 -33.51 0.15 3.18
C GLN A 563 -32.99 0.76 4.49
N HIS A 564 -31.67 0.95 4.59
CA HIS A 564 -31.05 1.62 5.73
C HIS A 564 -30.56 3.02 5.33
N ARG A 565 -30.95 4.03 6.11
CA ARG A 565 -30.54 5.42 5.99
C ARG A 565 -30.02 5.91 7.34
N ARG A 566 -28.88 6.60 7.35
CA ARG A 566 -28.26 7.17 8.55
C ARG A 566 -28.00 8.65 8.36
N GLY A 567 -28.44 9.45 9.33
CA GLY A 567 -28.07 10.85 9.49
C GLY A 567 -27.19 11.06 10.72
N VAL A 568 -26.15 11.88 10.57
CA VAL A 568 -25.23 12.29 11.64
C VAL A 568 -25.24 13.81 11.73
N LEU A 569 -25.77 14.35 12.81
CA LEU A 569 -25.71 15.78 13.15
C LEU A 569 -24.64 15.99 14.22
N PHE A 570 -23.62 16.80 13.93
CA PHE A 570 -22.64 17.24 14.90
C PHE A 570 -22.96 18.67 15.35
N MET A 571 -23.32 18.85 16.62
CA MET A 571 -23.44 20.17 17.24
C MET A 571 -22.07 20.55 17.81
N LYS A 572 -21.36 21.47 17.16
CA LYS A 572 -19.96 21.77 17.46
C LYS A 572 -19.81 22.58 18.76
N PRO A 573 -18.81 22.27 19.61
CA PRO A 573 -17.93 21.09 19.62
C PRO A 573 -18.45 19.98 20.56
N ASP A 574 -19.75 19.95 20.84
CA ASP A 574 -20.28 19.32 22.05
C ASP A 574 -20.65 17.84 21.85
N TYR A 575 -21.52 17.54 20.88
CA TYR A 575 -22.08 16.19 20.74
C TYR A 575 -22.55 15.86 19.33
N TRP A 576 -22.65 14.56 19.04
CA TRP A 576 -23.28 14.02 17.84
C TRP A 576 -24.65 13.43 18.15
N LEU A 577 -25.59 13.61 17.21
CA LEU A 577 -26.87 12.90 17.17
C LEU A 577 -26.87 11.98 15.95
N LEU A 578 -27.04 10.69 16.21
CA LEU A 578 -27.16 9.65 15.18
C LEU A 578 -28.62 9.22 15.05
N ARG A 579 -29.13 9.25 13.83
CA ARG A 579 -30.45 8.75 13.46
C ARG A 579 -30.32 7.65 12.42
N ASP A 580 -30.70 6.44 12.79
CA ASP A 580 -30.89 5.33 11.85
C ASP A 580 -32.38 5.21 11.51
N GLU A 581 -32.69 5.25 10.22
CA GLU A 581 -34.01 5.00 9.66
C GLU A 581 -33.95 3.72 8.81
N LEU A 582 -34.77 2.74 9.21
CA LEU A 582 -34.89 1.45 8.54
C LEU A 582 -36.30 1.37 7.97
N THR A 583 -36.42 1.29 6.64
CA THR A 583 -37.71 1.21 5.94
C THR A 583 -37.84 -0.16 5.27
N GLY A 584 -38.89 -0.90 5.60
CA GLY A 584 -39.18 -2.23 5.08
C GLY A 584 -40.55 -2.73 5.55
N GLU A 585 -40.89 -3.97 5.20
CA GLU A 585 -42.14 -4.62 5.60
C GLU A 585 -41.87 -5.89 6.39
N GLY A 586 -42.67 -6.16 7.43
CA GLY A 586 -42.57 -7.37 8.24
C GLY A 586 -41.88 -7.13 9.59
N GLU A 587 -41.48 -8.23 10.22
CA GLU A 587 -40.74 -8.24 11.49
C GLU A 587 -39.27 -8.55 11.19
N HIS A 588 -38.37 -7.73 11.74
CA HIS A 588 -36.93 -7.81 11.50
C HIS A 588 -36.16 -7.73 12.81
N GLN A 589 -35.06 -8.45 12.90
CA GLN A 589 -34.07 -8.25 13.97
C GLN A 589 -33.12 -7.14 13.55
N ILE A 590 -32.99 -6.10 14.38
CA ILE A 590 -32.12 -4.95 14.13
C ILE A 590 -31.06 -4.88 15.23
N ASP A 591 -29.81 -5.12 14.84
CA ASP A 591 -28.66 -5.02 15.74
C ASP A 591 -27.84 -3.77 15.38
N ARG A 592 -27.58 -2.89 16.37
CA ARG A 592 -26.74 -1.71 16.19
C ARG A 592 -25.41 -1.94 16.92
N TYR A 593 -24.30 -1.92 16.19
CA TYR A 593 -22.98 -2.17 16.75
C TYR A 593 -22.22 -0.86 17.02
N PHE A 594 -21.50 -0.86 18.14
CA PHE A 594 -20.53 0.17 18.51
C PHE A 594 -19.30 -0.51 19.12
N HIS A 595 -18.16 -0.35 18.46
CA HIS A 595 -16.86 -0.92 18.80
C HIS A 595 -16.01 0.16 19.46
N LEU A 596 -15.78 0.00 20.75
CA LEU A 596 -15.01 0.95 21.54
C LEU A 596 -13.51 0.76 21.34
N ALA A 597 -12.75 1.85 21.43
CA ALA A 597 -11.31 1.77 21.53
C ALA A 597 -10.90 0.89 22.75
N PRO A 598 -9.83 0.08 22.66
CA PRO A 598 -9.43 -0.83 23.75
C PRO A 598 -9.16 -0.15 25.10
N ASP A 599 -8.76 1.12 25.07
CA ASP A 599 -8.47 1.91 26.28
C ASP A 599 -9.69 2.64 26.84
N PHE A 600 -10.89 2.39 26.30
CA PHE A 600 -12.14 2.97 26.75
C PHE A 600 -12.84 2.00 27.72
N ASP A 601 -13.15 2.45 28.94
CA ASP A 601 -13.84 1.65 29.96
C ASP A 601 -15.33 2.04 30.02
N PRO A 602 -16.24 1.28 29.37
CA PRO A 602 -17.65 1.63 29.32
C PRO A 602 -18.39 1.25 30.60
N THR A 603 -19.29 2.12 31.04
CA THR A 603 -20.34 1.76 32.01
C THR A 603 -21.67 1.62 31.29
N VAL A 604 -22.29 0.44 31.36
CA VAL A 604 -23.65 0.22 30.87
C VAL A 604 -24.64 0.74 31.89
N LEU A 605 -25.44 1.73 31.50
CA LEU A 605 -26.49 2.29 32.35
C LEU A 605 -27.85 1.70 31.95
N GLY A 606 -28.51 1.00 32.88
CA GLY A 606 -29.91 0.59 32.74
C GLY A 606 -30.19 -0.67 31.91
N SER A 607 -29.60 -1.81 32.29
CA SER A 607 -29.98 -3.14 31.78
C SER A 607 -31.37 -3.57 32.22
#